data_AF-A0A8H5AHH7-F1
#
_entry.id   AF-A0A8H5AHH7-F1
#
_cell.length_a   1.000
_cell.length_b   1.000
_cell.length_c   1.000
_cell.angle_alpha   90.00
_cell.angle_beta   90.00
_cell.angle_gamma   90.00
#
_symmetry.space_group_name_H-M   'P 1'
#
loop_
_entity.id
_entity.type
_entity.pdbx_description
1 polymer ?
#
loop_
_entity_poly.entity_id
_entity_poly.type
_entity_poly.pdbx_seq_one_letter_code
_entity_poly.pdbx_strand_id
1 'polypeptide(L)'
;MDLVIGTELNERVIYQATKNIFNGQYAKLRDRGVVYESTPIARQRFPDLFEPSTAQNIARTQLEAEATRTEQAALKGIEETHSDDNQDIHDLQAATTAVHDASDSTASDIAGSSLLFPVYLPFPTEHLLMEKLQKVLETACYEYGVRELSSIVQHRDWDCSESVELNQWAELLGHEGNLKRLGTGKARKELLRSIAQIRHTAVHRLRTNSRGLEQFLADAEDLARILGVNIYTQVISQMRIEAQSTLTELAQNKQFIQLQLEKAQEEIAKQRAELDQKEQENLRRMEREDKRYRAMAGQRLQQALNLVGNFAIAPESENMALDGMGGDDVYPVSDDDSNLDHAEQFEDCSES
;
A
#
# COMPACT_ATOMS: atom_id res chain seq x y z
N MET A 1 -41.28 30.70 -20.55
CA MET A 1 -39.97 31.35 -20.37
C MET A 1 -39.14 30.36 -19.62
N ASP A 2 -38.28 29.67 -20.36
CA ASP A 2 -37.62 28.44 -19.94
C ASP A 2 -36.47 28.71 -18.97
N LEU A 3 -36.40 27.85 -17.96
CA LEU A 3 -35.38 27.81 -16.93
C LEU A 3 -34.13 27.13 -17.52
N VAL A 4 -33.15 27.90 -17.97
CA VAL A 4 -31.85 27.35 -18.42
C VAL A 4 -30.97 27.12 -17.19
N ILE A 5 -30.98 25.88 -16.70
CA ILE A 5 -30.03 25.37 -15.70
C ILE A 5 -28.69 25.17 -16.42
N GLY A 6 -27.80 26.17 -16.32
CA GLY A 6 -26.41 26.06 -16.75
C GLY A 6 -25.56 25.46 -15.62
N THR A 7 -25.45 24.14 -15.56
CA THR A 7 -24.42 23.48 -14.75
C THR A 7 -23.08 23.56 -15.48
N GLU A 8 -22.27 24.59 -15.18
CA GLU A 8 -20.84 24.54 -15.48
C GLU A 8 -20.22 23.42 -14.63
N LEU A 9 -19.98 22.27 -15.26
CA LEU A 9 -19.27 21.15 -14.65
C LEU A 9 -17.84 21.60 -14.33
N ASN A 10 -17.45 21.51 -13.06
CA ASN A 10 -16.13 21.89 -12.55
C ASN A 10 -15.02 21.11 -13.29
N GLU A 11 -14.12 21.84 -13.98
CA GLU A 11 -13.00 21.26 -14.74
C GLU A 11 -12.15 20.29 -13.91
N ARG A 12 -12.01 20.54 -12.60
CA ARG A 12 -11.30 19.64 -11.66
C ARG A 12 -12.00 18.29 -11.52
N VAL A 13 -13.33 18.29 -11.50
CA VAL A 13 -14.15 17.07 -11.41
C VAL A 13 -14.10 16.29 -12.72
N ILE A 14 -14.08 16.99 -13.87
CA ILE A 14 -13.95 16.37 -15.19
C ILE A 14 -12.58 15.71 -15.35
N TYR A 15 -11.48 16.39 -14.97
CA TYR A 15 -10.14 15.80 -14.96
C TYR A 15 -10.09 14.56 -14.03
N GLN A 16 -10.65 14.68 -12.82
CA GLN A 16 -10.68 13.59 -11.85
C GLN A 16 -11.43 12.35 -12.36
N ALA A 17 -12.50 12.54 -13.14
CA ALA A 17 -13.32 11.47 -13.71
C ALA A 17 -12.70 10.81 -14.94
N THR A 18 -11.86 11.51 -15.69
CA THR A 18 -11.37 11.05 -17.01
C THR A 18 -9.90 10.61 -17.03
N LYS A 19 -9.11 10.95 -15.99
CA LYS A 19 -7.67 10.64 -15.91
C LYS A 19 -7.30 9.16 -16.07
N ASN A 20 -8.18 8.24 -15.65
CA ASN A 20 -7.89 6.80 -15.67
C ASN A 20 -8.21 6.14 -17.03
N ILE A 21 -8.77 6.90 -17.97
CA ILE A 21 -9.19 6.41 -19.29
C ILE A 21 -8.02 6.47 -20.31
N PHE A 22 -6.92 7.17 -20.00
CA PHE A 22 -5.85 7.48 -20.96
C PHE A 22 -4.54 6.73 -20.67
N ASN A 23 -4.38 5.56 -21.30
CA ASN A 23 -3.08 4.89 -21.44
C ASN A 23 -2.47 5.19 -22.82
N GLY A 24 -1.33 5.87 -22.86
CA GLY A 24 -0.45 5.93 -24.04
C GLY A 24 -0.08 7.33 -24.56
N GLN A 25 1.10 7.40 -25.22
CA GLN A 25 1.79 8.61 -25.73
C GLN A 25 1.03 9.48 -26.77
N TYR A 26 -0.24 9.20 -27.06
CA TYR A 26 -1.06 9.98 -28.01
C TYR A 26 -2.48 10.17 -27.49
N ALA A 27 -2.65 10.88 -26.38
CA ALA A 27 -3.96 11.27 -25.87
C ALA A 27 -4.45 12.56 -26.57
N LYS A 28 -5.39 12.46 -27.50
CA LYS A 28 -6.18 13.61 -27.98
C LYS A 28 -7.62 13.47 -27.47
N LEU A 29 -8.06 14.45 -26.68
CA LEU A 29 -9.46 14.67 -26.32
C LEU A 29 -10.00 15.85 -27.12
N ARG A 30 -11.20 15.70 -27.67
CA ARG A 30 -11.96 16.78 -28.30
C ARG A 30 -13.30 16.89 -27.59
N ASP A 31 -13.48 17.92 -26.75
CA ASP A 31 -14.47 18.98 -27.00
C ASP A 31 -14.36 20.11 -25.95
N ARG A 32 -14.58 21.37 -26.39
CA ARG A 32 -14.69 22.63 -25.62
C ARG A 32 -13.44 23.34 -25.04
N GLY A 33 -12.32 23.26 -25.75
CA GLY A 33 -11.49 24.47 -25.94
C GLY A 33 -10.38 24.82 -24.94
N VAL A 34 -10.08 24.00 -23.92
CA VAL A 34 -8.83 24.15 -23.14
C VAL A 34 -8.17 22.78 -22.96
N VAL A 35 -6.96 22.64 -23.51
CA VAL A 35 -6.21 21.38 -23.63
C VAL A 35 -5.13 21.31 -22.55
N TYR A 36 -4.99 20.19 -21.83
CA TYR A 36 -3.78 19.87 -21.07
C TYR A 36 -3.08 18.68 -21.74
N GLU A 37 -2.20 19.02 -22.67
CA GLU A 37 -1.50 18.08 -23.55
C GLU A 37 -0.42 17.25 -22.84
N SER A 38 -0.12 17.51 -21.56
CA SER A 38 0.95 16.78 -20.84
C SER A 38 0.91 16.95 -19.32
N THR A 39 1.40 15.94 -18.58
CA THR A 39 1.69 15.95 -17.12
C THR A 39 2.34 17.26 -16.64
N PRO A 40 3.30 17.87 -17.36
CA PRO A 40 3.84 19.19 -17.01
C PRO A 40 2.82 20.31 -16.87
N ILE A 41 1.77 20.37 -17.70
CA ILE A 41 0.78 21.44 -17.64
C ILE A 41 -0.20 21.21 -16.45
N ALA A 42 -0.50 19.95 -16.14
CA ALA A 42 -1.24 19.59 -14.93
C ALA A 42 -0.44 19.93 -13.66
N ARG A 43 0.87 19.67 -13.66
CA ARG A 43 1.78 20.00 -12.56
C ARG A 43 1.92 21.50 -12.32
N GLN A 44 1.90 22.31 -13.37
CA GLN A 44 1.93 23.77 -13.26
C GLN A 44 0.63 24.34 -12.66
N ARG A 45 -0.51 23.67 -12.89
CA ARG A 45 -1.83 24.18 -12.52
C ARG A 45 -2.37 23.64 -11.20
N PHE A 46 -1.89 22.48 -10.77
CA PHE A 46 -2.24 21.87 -9.48
C PHE A 46 -0.99 21.37 -8.73
N PRO A 47 -0.04 22.25 -8.38
CA PRO A 47 1.24 21.84 -7.77
C PRO A 47 1.05 21.01 -6.49
N ASP A 48 0.04 21.34 -5.70
CA ASP A 48 -0.28 20.66 -4.43
C ASP A 48 -0.70 19.18 -4.61
N LEU A 49 -1.06 18.75 -5.83
CA LEU A 49 -1.35 17.34 -6.14
C LEU A 49 -0.08 16.51 -6.38
N PHE A 50 1.06 17.16 -6.61
CA PHE A 50 2.32 16.52 -7.01
C PHE A 50 3.42 16.61 -5.96
N GLU A 51 3.26 17.45 -4.93
CA GLU A 51 4.20 17.63 -3.83
C GLU A 51 3.69 16.86 -2.58
N PRO A 52 4.24 15.67 -2.27
CA PRO A 52 3.84 14.91 -1.09
C PRO A 52 4.46 15.52 0.17
N SER A 53 3.84 15.29 1.32
CA SER A 53 4.39 15.76 2.59
C SER A 53 5.75 15.13 2.90
N THR A 54 6.59 15.83 3.67
CA THR A 54 7.92 15.32 4.09
C THR A 54 7.83 13.97 4.80
N ALA A 55 6.80 13.78 5.64
CA ALA A 55 6.58 12.53 6.36
C ALA A 55 6.29 11.35 5.40
N GLN A 56 5.47 11.59 4.37
CA GLN A 56 5.15 10.57 3.35
C GLN A 56 6.38 10.20 2.52
N ASN A 57 7.22 11.18 2.17
CA ASN A 57 8.48 10.91 1.47
C ASN A 57 9.42 10.02 2.29
N ILE A 58 9.56 10.30 3.59
CA ILE A 58 10.40 9.50 4.49
C ILE A 58 9.86 8.07 4.60
N ALA A 59 8.57 7.91 4.86
CA ALA A 59 7.93 6.59 4.95
C ALA A 59 8.11 5.79 3.65
N ARG A 60 7.92 6.44 2.49
CA ARG A 60 8.15 5.83 1.18
C ARG A 60 9.59 5.34 1.01
N THR A 61 10.58 6.19 1.31
CA THR A 61 11.99 5.81 1.19
C THR A 61 12.35 4.63 2.10
N GLN A 62 11.74 4.54 3.29
CA GLN A 62 11.92 3.40 4.18
C GLN A 62 11.34 2.12 3.59
N LEU A 63 10.11 2.16 3.06
CA LEU A 63 9.48 1.00 2.42
C LEU A 63 10.25 0.53 1.18
N GLU A 64 10.73 1.45 0.34
CA GLU A 64 11.58 1.13 -0.81
C GLU A 64 12.91 0.50 -0.38
N ALA A 65 13.51 0.99 0.71
CA ALA A 65 14.76 0.45 1.23
C ALA A 65 14.59 -0.94 1.86
N GLU A 66 13.48 -1.17 2.55
CA GLU A 66 13.13 -2.47 3.14
C GLU A 66 12.88 -3.51 2.05
N ALA A 67 12.06 -3.19 1.04
CA ALA A 67 11.84 -4.06 -0.10
C ALA A 67 13.15 -4.42 -0.82
N THR A 68 14.02 -3.43 -1.05
CA THR A 68 15.35 -3.66 -1.65
C THR A 68 16.18 -4.62 -0.81
N ARG A 69 16.14 -4.50 0.53
CA ARG A 69 16.89 -5.40 1.43
C ARG A 69 16.35 -6.83 1.36
N THR A 70 15.03 -7.00 1.36
CA THR A 70 14.38 -8.31 1.28
C THR A 70 14.68 -8.99 -0.06
N GLU A 71 14.58 -8.24 -1.16
CA GLU A 71 14.92 -8.72 -2.51
C GLU A 71 16.39 -9.12 -2.62
N GLN A 72 17.31 -8.33 -2.05
CA GLN A 72 18.73 -8.68 -1.98
C GLN A 72 19.02 -9.91 -1.13
N ALA A 73 18.27 -10.13 -0.05
CA ALA A 73 18.39 -11.34 0.75
C ALA A 73 17.94 -12.58 -0.03
N ALA A 74 16.84 -12.47 -0.79
CA ALA A 74 16.36 -13.55 -1.66
C ALA A 74 17.39 -13.91 -2.76
N LEU A 75 18.02 -12.90 -3.37
CA LEU A 75 19.10 -13.10 -4.34
C LEU A 75 20.29 -13.86 -3.72
N LYS A 76 20.71 -13.49 -2.51
CA LYS A 76 21.82 -14.17 -1.81
C LYS A 76 21.49 -15.60 -1.43
N GLY A 77 20.27 -15.87 -0.96
CA GLY A 77 19.84 -17.22 -0.61
C GLY A 77 19.93 -18.19 -1.80
N ILE A 78 19.59 -17.72 -3.00
CA ILE A 78 19.70 -18.50 -4.24
C ILE A 78 21.17 -18.74 -4.62
N GLU A 79 22.02 -17.71 -4.53
CA GLU A 79 23.48 -17.84 -4.76
C GLU A 79 24.11 -18.88 -3.82
N GLU A 80 23.69 -18.94 -2.55
CA GLU A 80 24.20 -19.89 -1.56
C GLU A 80 23.71 -21.33 -1.83
N THR A 81 22.45 -21.52 -2.22
CA THR A 81 21.91 -22.86 -2.56
C THR A 81 22.54 -23.48 -3.81
N HIS A 82 23.07 -22.68 -4.74
CA HIS A 82 23.73 -23.18 -5.95
C HIS A 82 25.23 -23.49 -5.75
N SER A 83 25.79 -23.28 -4.56
CA SER A 83 27.19 -23.65 -4.24
C SER A 83 27.32 -25.05 -3.62
N ASP A 84 26.22 -25.69 -3.21
CA ASP A 84 26.19 -27.05 -2.65
C ASP A 84 25.30 -27.95 -3.54
N ASP A 85 25.83 -28.42 -4.66
CA ASP A 85 25.18 -29.45 -5.47
C ASP A 85 25.29 -30.82 -4.78
N ASN A 86 24.30 -31.18 -3.97
CA ASN A 86 23.63 -32.50 -3.95
C ASN A 86 22.62 -32.59 -2.77
N GLN A 87 21.42 -33.09 -3.09
CA GLN A 87 20.33 -33.43 -2.17
C GLN A 87 19.62 -32.26 -1.47
N ASP A 88 18.49 -31.78 -2.02
CA ASP A 88 17.17 -32.29 -1.63
C ASP A 88 16.05 -31.39 -2.17
N ILE A 89 15.20 -31.98 -3.01
CA ILE A 89 13.93 -31.42 -3.44
C ILE A 89 12.96 -31.58 -2.27
N HIS A 90 13.06 -30.74 -1.25
CA HIS A 90 12.00 -30.61 -0.25
C HIS A 90 11.90 -29.23 0.45
N ASP A 91 12.86 -28.32 0.27
CA ASP A 91 12.90 -27.06 1.04
C ASP A 91 12.28 -25.82 0.35
N LEU A 92 11.74 -25.93 -0.87
CA LEU A 92 11.05 -24.80 -1.53
C LEU A 92 9.73 -24.41 -0.85
N GLN A 93 9.15 -25.28 -0.01
CA GLN A 93 7.93 -24.95 0.73
C GLN A 93 8.21 -24.12 2.00
N ALA A 94 9.38 -24.25 2.63
CA ALA A 94 9.72 -23.55 3.87
C ALA A 94 10.02 -22.05 3.64
N ALA A 95 10.67 -21.71 2.51
CA ALA A 95 10.95 -20.31 2.15
C ALA A 95 9.68 -19.51 1.80
N THR A 96 8.62 -20.21 1.39
CA THR A 96 7.33 -19.58 1.04
C THR A 96 6.43 -19.42 2.29
N THR A 97 6.63 -20.20 3.36
CA THR A 97 5.81 -20.12 4.59
C THR A 97 6.28 -19.00 5.54
N ALA A 98 7.56 -18.65 5.54
CA ALA A 98 8.07 -17.54 6.36
C ALA A 98 7.53 -16.16 5.97
N VAL A 99 6.88 -16.05 4.80
CA VAL A 99 6.20 -14.82 4.33
C VAL A 99 4.77 -14.71 4.87
N HIS A 100 4.18 -15.80 5.37
CA HIS A 100 2.80 -15.80 5.89
C HIS A 100 2.68 -15.74 7.42
N ASP A 101 3.66 -16.23 8.18
CA ASP A 101 3.58 -16.23 9.65
C ASP A 101 3.91 -14.89 10.33
N ALA A 102 4.36 -13.88 9.59
CA ALA A 102 4.49 -12.51 10.11
C ALA A 102 3.18 -11.70 10.04
N SER A 103 2.12 -12.26 9.44
CA SER A 103 0.88 -11.52 9.17
C SER A 103 -0.23 -11.76 10.20
N ASP A 104 -0.06 -12.65 11.17
CA ASP A 104 -1.17 -13.13 12.01
C ASP A 104 -1.10 -12.68 13.48
N SER A 105 -0.43 -11.56 13.78
CA SER A 105 -0.40 -11.01 15.15
C SER A 105 -0.52 -9.48 15.27
N THR A 106 -0.82 -8.76 14.19
CA THR A 106 -1.01 -7.29 14.23
C THR A 106 -2.20 -6.84 13.40
N ALA A 107 -3.30 -7.58 13.48
CA ALA A 107 -4.53 -7.34 12.72
C ALA A 107 -5.34 -6.09 13.15
N SER A 108 -4.74 -5.10 13.84
CA SER A 108 -5.47 -3.90 14.26
C SER A 108 -4.74 -2.54 14.19
N ASP A 109 -3.44 -2.48 13.86
CA ASP A 109 -2.69 -1.20 13.95
C ASP A 109 -2.09 -0.67 12.62
N ILE A 110 -2.40 -1.28 11.47
CA ILE A 110 -1.93 -0.82 10.15
C ILE A 110 -3.09 -0.26 9.32
N ALA A 111 -3.77 0.77 9.82
CA ALA A 111 -4.82 1.44 9.07
C ALA A 111 -4.25 2.66 8.31
N GLY A 112 -3.85 2.48 7.05
CA GLY A 112 -4.13 3.46 6.01
C GLY A 112 -2.99 4.10 5.18
N SER A 113 -1.72 4.05 5.58
CA SER A 113 -0.71 4.96 4.99
C SER A 113 0.40 4.33 4.13
N SER A 114 0.36 3.05 3.75
CA SER A 114 1.53 2.42 3.08
C SER A 114 1.27 1.41 1.96
N LEU A 115 0.04 1.22 1.49
CA LEU A 115 -0.27 0.13 0.56
C LEU A 115 0.25 0.31 -0.87
N LEU A 116 0.70 1.51 -1.25
CA LEU A 116 1.06 1.81 -2.64
C LEU A 116 2.57 1.77 -2.92
N PHE A 117 3.42 1.61 -1.90
CA PHE A 117 4.87 1.51 -2.05
C PHE A 117 5.37 0.18 -1.48
N PRO A 118 6.43 -0.41 -2.06
CA PRO A 118 7.30 0.11 -3.14
C PRO A 118 6.67 0.09 -4.56
N VAL A 119 7.35 0.71 -5.52
CA VAL A 119 6.94 0.72 -6.94
C VAL A 119 7.51 -0.48 -7.66
N TYR A 120 6.64 -1.22 -8.33
CA TYR A 120 7.00 -2.34 -9.19
C TYR A 120 6.38 -2.17 -10.57
N LEU A 121 7.04 -2.66 -11.61
CA LEU A 121 6.38 -2.88 -12.88
C LEU A 121 5.42 -4.07 -12.80
N PRO A 122 4.42 -4.16 -13.69
CA PRO A 122 3.67 -5.39 -13.89
C PRO A 122 4.63 -6.54 -14.18
N PHE A 123 4.45 -7.67 -13.48
CA PHE A 123 5.39 -8.78 -13.53
C PHE A 123 5.71 -9.28 -14.95
N PRO A 124 4.76 -9.46 -15.88
CA PRO A 124 5.08 -9.90 -17.24
C PRO A 124 6.03 -8.92 -17.96
N THR A 125 5.86 -7.62 -17.74
CA THR A 125 6.68 -6.56 -18.35
C THR A 125 8.06 -6.51 -17.71
N GLU A 126 8.13 -6.61 -16.38
CA GLU A 126 9.41 -6.67 -15.65
C GLU A 126 10.24 -7.87 -16.08
N HIS A 127 9.63 -9.05 -16.12
CA HIS A 127 10.33 -10.28 -16.52
C HIS A 127 10.81 -10.20 -17.97
N LEU A 128 9.96 -9.71 -18.88
CA LEU A 128 10.35 -9.49 -20.27
C LEU A 128 11.53 -8.51 -20.39
N LEU A 129 11.50 -7.41 -19.66
CA LEU A 129 12.61 -6.45 -19.62
C LEU A 129 13.91 -7.11 -19.15
N MET A 130 13.86 -7.89 -18.07
CA MET A 130 15.03 -8.60 -17.54
C MET A 130 15.56 -9.66 -18.51
N GLU A 131 14.68 -10.42 -19.17
CA GLU A 131 15.06 -11.39 -20.22
C GLU A 131 15.76 -10.70 -21.40
N LYS A 132 15.21 -9.57 -21.89
CA LYS A 132 15.82 -8.80 -22.98
C LYS A 132 17.15 -8.18 -22.57
N LEU A 133 17.24 -7.66 -21.35
CA LEU A 133 18.47 -7.10 -20.80
C LEU A 133 19.57 -8.17 -20.71
N GLN A 134 19.25 -9.35 -20.18
CA GLN A 134 20.17 -10.48 -20.11
C GLN A 134 20.68 -10.84 -21.50
N LYS A 135 19.77 -11.07 -22.46
CA LYS A 135 20.14 -11.47 -23.83
C LYS A 135 21.06 -10.45 -24.50
N VAL A 136 20.73 -9.15 -24.40
CA VAL A 136 21.55 -8.08 -24.99
C VAL A 136 22.95 -8.04 -24.37
N LEU A 137 23.06 -8.24 -23.06
CA LEU A 137 24.36 -8.30 -22.38
C LEU A 137 25.17 -9.53 -22.77
N GLU A 138 24.56 -10.71 -22.88
CA GLU A 138 25.24 -11.94 -23.31
C GLU A 138 25.81 -11.78 -24.72
N THR A 139 25.04 -11.22 -25.65
CA THR A 139 25.52 -10.90 -27.00
C THR A 139 26.65 -9.86 -26.98
N ALA A 140 26.54 -8.82 -26.16
CA ALA A 140 27.61 -7.82 -26.02
C ALA A 140 28.91 -8.42 -25.47
N CYS A 141 28.81 -9.30 -24.46
CA CYS A 141 29.95 -9.99 -23.88
C CYS A 141 30.58 -10.96 -24.87
N TYR A 142 29.78 -11.68 -25.64
CA TYR A 142 30.26 -12.57 -26.70
C TYR A 142 31.05 -11.81 -27.78
N GLU A 143 30.51 -10.71 -28.32
CA GLU A 143 31.23 -9.90 -29.32
C GLU A 143 32.56 -9.34 -28.78
N TYR A 144 32.55 -8.90 -27.51
CA TYR A 144 33.77 -8.49 -26.84
C TYR A 144 34.77 -9.65 -26.72
N GLY A 145 34.31 -10.82 -26.29
CA GLY A 145 35.12 -12.03 -26.13
C GLY A 145 35.77 -12.45 -27.43
N VAL A 146 35.02 -12.46 -28.54
CA VAL A 146 35.56 -12.77 -29.88
C VAL A 146 36.65 -11.78 -30.29
N ARG A 147 36.52 -10.49 -29.92
CA ARG A 147 37.49 -9.45 -30.30
C ARG A 147 38.73 -9.39 -29.41
N GLU A 148 38.55 -9.52 -28.10
CA GLU A 148 39.60 -9.22 -27.11
C GLU A 148 40.12 -10.47 -26.38
N LEU A 149 39.33 -11.54 -26.33
CA LEU A 149 39.60 -12.78 -25.58
C LEU A 149 39.48 -14.03 -26.48
N SER A 150 39.79 -13.90 -27.78
CA SER A 150 39.51 -14.91 -28.80
C SER A 150 40.10 -16.29 -28.47
N SER A 151 41.29 -16.32 -27.84
CA SER A 151 41.93 -17.58 -27.41
C SER A 151 41.12 -18.33 -26.36
N ILE A 152 40.46 -17.62 -25.44
CA ILE A 152 39.63 -18.21 -24.39
C ILE A 152 38.30 -18.69 -24.97
N VAL A 153 37.66 -17.85 -25.80
CA VAL A 153 36.39 -18.19 -26.47
C VAL A 153 36.55 -19.45 -27.33
N GLN A 154 37.63 -19.55 -28.11
CA GLN A 154 37.92 -20.74 -28.92
C GLN A 154 38.26 -21.97 -28.07
N HIS A 155 39.04 -21.81 -26.99
CA HIS A 155 39.41 -22.94 -26.13
C HIS A 155 38.22 -23.51 -25.34
N ARG A 156 37.21 -22.68 -25.05
CA ARG A 156 36.00 -23.08 -24.32
C ARG A 156 34.85 -23.48 -25.25
N ASP A 157 35.07 -23.55 -26.55
CA ASP A 157 34.07 -23.86 -27.58
C ASP A 157 32.80 -22.97 -27.48
N TRP A 158 33.00 -21.70 -27.13
CA TRP A 158 31.93 -20.70 -27.09
C TRP A 158 31.66 -20.20 -28.50
N ASP A 159 30.79 -20.92 -29.20
CA ASP A 159 30.49 -20.74 -30.62
C ASP A 159 29.46 -19.62 -30.89
N CYS A 160 28.54 -19.34 -29.96
CA CYS A 160 27.54 -18.29 -30.06
C CYS A 160 27.27 -17.60 -28.71
N SER A 161 26.49 -16.52 -28.73
CA SER A 161 26.17 -15.75 -27.51
C SER A 161 25.34 -16.54 -26.50
N GLU A 162 24.51 -17.46 -26.98
CA GLU A 162 23.63 -18.32 -26.18
C GLU A 162 24.39 -19.43 -25.45
N SER A 163 25.62 -19.73 -25.85
CA SER A 163 26.44 -20.79 -25.25
C SER A 163 27.06 -20.38 -23.90
N VAL A 164 26.91 -19.11 -23.48
CA VAL A 164 27.58 -18.56 -22.30
C VAL A 164 26.68 -17.63 -21.51
N GLU A 165 26.49 -17.95 -20.25
CA GLU A 165 25.63 -17.20 -19.34
C GLU A 165 26.36 -16.00 -18.69
N LEU A 166 25.61 -14.98 -18.27
CA LEU A 166 26.20 -13.76 -17.68
C LEU A 166 27.07 -13.98 -16.44
N ASN A 167 26.79 -14.97 -15.59
CA ASN A 167 27.64 -15.29 -14.44
C ASN A 167 29.02 -15.79 -14.89
N GLN A 168 29.09 -16.59 -15.96
CA GLN A 168 30.35 -17.07 -16.51
C GLN A 168 31.13 -15.92 -17.16
N TRP A 169 30.45 -15.01 -17.84
CA TRP A 169 31.04 -13.76 -18.32
C TRP A 169 31.54 -12.89 -17.17
N ALA A 170 30.76 -12.73 -16.10
CA ALA A 170 31.12 -11.93 -14.94
C ALA A 170 32.39 -12.48 -14.25
N GLU A 171 32.52 -13.80 -14.13
CA GLU A 171 33.73 -14.45 -13.63
C GLU A 171 34.93 -14.19 -14.56
N LEU A 172 34.77 -14.45 -15.87
CA LEU A 172 35.84 -14.29 -16.85
C LEU A 172 36.35 -12.84 -16.92
N LEU A 173 35.44 -11.87 -16.95
CA LEU A 173 35.76 -10.45 -16.99
C LEU A 173 36.32 -9.93 -15.65
N GLY A 174 36.14 -10.70 -14.58
CA GLY A 174 36.70 -10.44 -13.25
C GLY A 174 38.23 -10.62 -13.20
N HIS A 175 38.81 -11.44 -14.07
CA HIS A 175 40.25 -11.65 -14.11
C HIS A 175 41.02 -10.40 -14.57
N GLU A 176 42.21 -10.19 -14.01
CA GLU A 176 43.06 -9.06 -14.36
C GLU A 176 43.46 -9.11 -15.84
N GLY A 177 43.43 -7.95 -16.50
CA GLY A 177 43.74 -7.82 -17.92
C GLY A 177 42.57 -8.11 -18.89
N ASN A 178 41.53 -8.82 -18.45
CA ASN A 178 40.41 -9.19 -19.34
C ASN A 178 39.44 -8.03 -19.64
N LEU A 179 39.39 -7.02 -18.76
CA LEU A 179 38.68 -5.75 -19.02
C LEU A 179 39.68 -4.62 -19.20
N LYS A 180 40.01 -4.33 -20.46
CA LYS A 180 41.03 -3.32 -20.82
C LYS A 180 40.65 -1.87 -20.45
N ARG A 181 39.34 -1.56 -20.37
CA ARG A 181 38.84 -0.18 -20.17
C ARG A 181 38.43 0.15 -18.74
N LEU A 182 38.45 -0.82 -17.83
CA LEU A 182 38.04 -0.62 -16.44
C LEU A 182 39.25 -0.78 -15.51
N GLY A 183 39.39 0.08 -14.50
CA GLY A 183 40.41 -0.11 -13.45
C GLY A 183 40.18 -1.38 -12.63
N THR A 184 41.22 -1.90 -11.98
CA THR A 184 41.12 -2.98 -11.00
C THR A 184 40.66 -2.41 -9.66
N GLY A 185 39.58 -2.94 -9.06
CA GLY A 185 39.11 -2.44 -7.77
C GLY A 185 37.73 -2.94 -7.33
N LYS A 186 37.24 -2.39 -6.22
CA LYS A 186 35.94 -2.72 -5.60
C LYS A 186 34.76 -2.46 -6.54
N ALA A 187 34.76 -1.32 -7.24
CA ALA A 187 33.70 -0.95 -8.19
C ALA A 187 33.54 -1.96 -9.33
N ARG A 188 34.65 -2.53 -9.84
CA ARG A 188 34.59 -3.61 -10.84
C ARG A 188 33.88 -4.84 -10.28
N LYS A 189 34.23 -5.26 -9.07
CA LYS A 189 33.63 -6.45 -8.44
C LYS A 189 32.13 -6.24 -8.16
N GLU A 190 31.74 -5.04 -7.77
CA GLU A 190 30.33 -4.68 -7.55
C GLU A 190 29.54 -4.68 -8.86
N LEU A 191 30.09 -4.08 -9.93
CA LEU A 191 29.49 -4.12 -11.26
C LEU A 191 29.29 -5.57 -11.74
N LEU A 192 30.35 -6.38 -11.73
CA LEU A 192 30.26 -7.77 -12.20
C LEU A 192 29.32 -8.63 -11.35
N ARG A 193 29.23 -8.36 -10.03
CA ARG A 193 28.22 -8.98 -9.18
C ARG A 193 26.80 -8.59 -9.61
N SER A 194 26.56 -7.30 -9.87
CA SER A 194 25.27 -6.82 -10.38
C SER A 194 24.88 -7.51 -11.69
N ILE A 195 25.85 -7.66 -12.61
CA ILE A 195 25.65 -8.36 -13.90
C ILE A 195 25.31 -9.85 -13.69
N ALA A 196 25.97 -10.54 -12.76
CA ALA A 196 25.58 -11.90 -12.40
C ALA A 196 24.16 -11.94 -11.83
N GLN A 197 23.77 -10.97 -11.00
CA GLN A 197 22.43 -10.87 -10.41
C GLN A 197 21.33 -10.63 -11.46
N ILE A 198 21.62 -9.92 -12.55
CA ILE A 198 20.67 -9.75 -13.68
C ILE A 198 20.20 -11.11 -14.21
N ARG A 199 21.13 -12.06 -14.42
CA ARG A 199 20.78 -13.44 -14.82
C ARG A 199 19.91 -14.11 -13.77
N HIS A 200 20.31 -14.04 -12.49
CA HIS A 200 19.54 -14.70 -11.42
C HIS A 200 18.10 -14.15 -11.35
N THR A 201 17.93 -12.84 -11.44
CA THR A 201 16.61 -12.20 -11.49
C THR A 201 15.79 -12.65 -12.69
N ALA A 202 16.39 -12.69 -13.88
CA ALA A 202 15.70 -13.10 -15.10
C ALA A 202 15.32 -14.59 -15.06
N VAL A 203 16.26 -15.47 -14.74
CA VAL A 203 16.09 -16.93 -14.76
C VAL A 203 15.16 -17.42 -13.64
N HIS A 204 15.35 -16.92 -12.42
CA HIS A 204 14.52 -17.30 -11.27
C HIS A 204 13.27 -16.42 -11.12
N ARG A 205 13.02 -15.52 -12.06
CA ARG A 205 11.81 -14.68 -12.15
C ARG A 205 11.55 -13.88 -10.87
N LEU A 206 12.62 -13.34 -10.29
CA LEU A 206 12.55 -12.64 -9.02
C LEU A 206 11.96 -11.25 -9.22
N ARG A 207 11.07 -10.86 -8.31
CA ARG A 207 10.50 -9.52 -8.28
C ARG A 207 11.56 -8.51 -7.90
N THR A 208 11.64 -7.40 -8.64
CA THR A 208 12.60 -6.33 -8.38
C THR A 208 11.88 -4.99 -8.34
N ASN A 209 12.06 -4.22 -7.27
CA ASN A 209 11.46 -2.90 -7.17
C ASN A 209 12.13 -1.89 -8.13
N SER A 210 11.53 -0.71 -8.26
CA SER A 210 11.99 0.37 -9.14
C SER A 210 13.47 0.69 -8.97
N ARG A 211 13.96 0.78 -7.72
CA ARG A 211 15.36 1.11 -7.42
C ARG A 211 16.32 0.00 -7.86
N GLY A 212 15.97 -1.26 -7.60
CA GLY A 212 16.77 -2.41 -8.03
C GLY A 212 16.84 -2.50 -9.55
N LEU A 213 15.71 -2.29 -10.23
CA LEU A 213 15.62 -2.34 -11.69
C LEU A 213 16.41 -1.21 -12.36
N GLU A 214 16.31 0.01 -11.83
CA GLU A 214 17.13 1.15 -12.28
C GLU A 214 18.62 0.90 -12.10
N GLN A 215 19.02 0.26 -11.00
CA GLN A 215 20.41 -0.09 -10.74
C GLN A 215 20.91 -1.14 -11.76
N PHE A 216 20.14 -2.20 -12.00
CA PHE A 216 20.49 -3.21 -13.01
C PHE A 216 20.65 -2.62 -14.40
N LEU A 217 19.74 -1.72 -14.81
CA LEU A 217 19.82 -1.06 -16.11
C LEU A 217 21.04 -0.12 -16.21
N ALA A 218 21.36 0.61 -15.14
CA ALA A 218 22.54 1.47 -15.10
C ALA A 218 23.84 0.66 -15.17
N ASP A 219 23.94 -0.41 -14.38
CA ASP A 219 25.11 -1.30 -14.36
C ASP A 219 25.29 -2.03 -15.70
N ALA A 220 24.20 -2.48 -16.32
CA ALA A 220 24.22 -3.06 -17.65
C ALA A 220 24.76 -2.09 -18.71
N GLU A 221 24.31 -0.82 -18.67
CA GLU A 221 24.77 0.23 -19.58
C GLU A 221 26.25 0.52 -19.38
N ASP A 222 26.70 0.59 -18.12
CA ASP A 222 28.09 0.81 -17.76
C ASP A 222 28.98 -0.33 -18.27
N LEU A 223 28.57 -1.59 -18.09
CA LEU A 223 29.28 -2.73 -18.65
C LEU A 223 29.36 -2.63 -20.18
N ALA A 224 28.24 -2.41 -20.89
CA ALA A 224 28.25 -2.30 -22.34
C ALA A 224 29.19 -1.20 -22.86
N ARG A 225 29.25 -0.07 -22.14
CA ARG A 225 30.18 1.03 -22.43
C ARG A 225 31.64 0.62 -22.24
N ILE A 226 31.93 -0.16 -21.20
CA ILE A 226 33.27 -0.71 -20.92
C ILE A 226 33.68 -1.74 -21.98
N LEU A 227 32.76 -2.60 -22.42
CA LEU A 227 32.99 -3.53 -23.53
C LEU A 227 33.26 -2.79 -24.84
N GLY A 228 32.82 -1.53 -24.96
CA GLY A 228 33.06 -0.68 -26.11
C GLY A 228 32.29 -1.16 -27.35
N VAL A 229 31.10 -1.73 -27.14
CA VAL A 229 30.19 -2.14 -28.21
C VAL A 229 29.01 -1.17 -28.25
N ASN A 230 29.11 -0.20 -29.18
CA ASN A 230 28.24 0.98 -29.19
C ASN A 230 26.76 0.65 -29.40
N ILE A 231 26.44 -0.35 -30.24
CA ILE A 231 25.07 -0.74 -30.56
C ILE A 231 24.34 -1.21 -29.29
N TYR A 232 24.95 -2.11 -28.51
CA TYR A 232 24.32 -2.61 -27.27
C TYR A 232 24.23 -1.54 -26.19
N THR A 233 25.23 -0.66 -26.09
CA THR A 233 25.16 0.50 -25.19
C THR A 233 23.95 1.37 -25.50
N GLN A 234 23.67 1.63 -26.79
CA GLN A 234 22.51 2.41 -27.22
C GLN A 234 21.18 1.69 -26.93
N VAL A 235 21.10 0.39 -27.18
CA VAL A 235 19.91 -0.42 -26.89
C VAL A 235 19.59 -0.42 -25.39
N ILE A 236 20.59 -0.66 -24.54
CA ILE A 236 20.39 -0.67 -23.08
C ILE A 236 20.06 0.74 -22.57
N SER A 237 20.70 1.78 -23.11
CA SER A 237 20.39 3.18 -22.76
C SER A 237 18.92 3.52 -23.09
N GLN A 238 18.41 3.07 -24.24
CA GLN A 238 17.00 3.25 -24.60
C GLN A 238 16.07 2.50 -23.63
N MET A 239 16.36 1.23 -23.32
CA MET A 239 15.59 0.46 -22.32
C MET A 239 15.58 1.17 -20.96
N ARG A 240 16.72 1.72 -20.54
CA ARG A 240 16.86 2.45 -19.28
C ARG A 240 16.00 3.71 -19.26
N ILE A 241 16.06 4.54 -20.30
CA ILE A 241 15.28 5.79 -20.39
C ILE A 241 13.78 5.48 -20.35
N GLU A 242 13.32 4.48 -21.11
CA GLU A 242 11.91 4.07 -21.13
C GLU A 242 11.47 3.55 -19.77
N ALA A 243 12.22 2.62 -19.17
CA ALA A 243 11.90 2.06 -17.86
C ALA A 243 11.85 3.14 -16.77
N GLN A 244 12.84 4.05 -16.73
CA GLN A 244 12.87 5.17 -15.79
C GLN A 244 11.66 6.10 -15.94
N SER A 245 11.28 6.43 -17.19
CA SER A 245 10.09 7.23 -17.46
C SER A 245 8.83 6.54 -16.95
N THR A 246 8.65 5.26 -17.27
CA THR A 246 7.47 4.48 -16.86
C THR A 246 7.40 4.31 -15.33
N LEU A 247 8.52 4.02 -14.67
CA LEU A 247 8.58 3.90 -13.22
C LEU A 247 8.28 5.23 -12.52
N THR A 248 8.82 6.33 -13.04
CA THR A 248 8.56 7.68 -12.51
C THR A 248 7.09 8.05 -12.63
N GLU A 249 6.47 7.78 -13.79
CA GLU A 249 5.04 8.01 -14.00
C GLU A 249 4.18 7.16 -13.06
N LEU A 250 4.52 5.88 -12.91
CA LEU A 250 3.81 4.98 -12.01
C LEU A 250 3.91 5.43 -10.55
N ALA A 251 5.09 5.89 -10.11
CA ALA A 251 5.30 6.43 -8.77
C ALA A 251 4.44 7.67 -8.51
N GLN A 252 4.38 8.60 -9.48
CA GLN A 252 3.55 9.80 -9.39
C GLN A 252 2.05 9.46 -9.35
N ASN A 253 1.60 8.53 -10.19
CA ASN A 253 0.21 8.08 -10.20
C ASN A 253 -0.19 7.44 -8.86
N LYS A 254 0.67 6.58 -8.30
CA LYS A 254 0.47 5.99 -6.97
C LYS A 254 0.38 7.04 -5.88
N GLN A 255 1.30 8.02 -5.88
CA GLN A 255 1.27 9.12 -4.92
C GLN A 255 -0.04 9.92 -5.01
N PHE A 256 -0.50 10.19 -6.23
CA PHE A 256 -1.75 10.91 -6.42
C PHE A 256 -2.97 10.12 -5.92
N ILE A 257 -3.02 8.81 -6.14
CA ILE A 257 -4.07 7.95 -5.59
C ILE A 257 -4.05 7.97 -4.07
N GLN A 258 -2.86 7.92 -3.45
CA GLN A 258 -2.70 8.01 -2.00
C GLN A 258 -3.28 9.33 -1.44
N LEU A 259 -2.92 10.47 -2.04
CA LEU A 259 -3.43 11.78 -1.60
C LEU A 259 -4.95 11.88 -1.70
N GLN A 260 -5.53 11.31 -2.76
CA GLN A 260 -6.97 11.27 -2.95
C GLN A 260 -7.67 10.39 -1.92
N LEU A 261 -7.07 9.27 -1.55
CA LEU A 261 -7.57 8.38 -0.50
C LEU A 261 -7.57 9.10 0.85
N GLU A 262 -6.48 9.76 1.22
CA GLU A 262 -6.35 10.50 2.47
C GLU A 262 -7.40 11.61 2.59
N LYS A 263 -7.60 12.39 1.52
CA LYS A 263 -8.64 13.42 1.49
C LYS A 263 -10.04 12.83 1.66
N ALA A 264 -10.32 11.69 1.02
CA ALA A 264 -11.61 11.02 1.17
C ALA A 264 -11.80 10.50 2.61
N GLN A 265 -10.75 9.98 3.23
CA GLN A 265 -10.77 9.52 4.62
C GLN A 265 -11.01 10.68 5.60
N GLU A 266 -10.40 11.84 5.37
CA GLU A 266 -10.62 13.04 6.19
C GLU A 266 -12.09 13.51 6.13
N GLU A 267 -12.67 13.56 4.93
CA GLU A 267 -14.07 13.94 4.76
C GLU A 267 -15.02 12.94 5.44
N ILE A 268 -14.75 11.64 5.30
CA ILE A 268 -15.51 10.59 6.00
C ILE A 268 -15.39 10.74 7.52
N ALA A 269 -14.20 11.02 8.04
CA ALA A 269 -13.99 11.22 9.47
C ALA A 269 -14.77 12.44 10.00
N LYS A 270 -14.79 13.54 9.23
CA LYS A 270 -15.60 14.71 9.55
C LYS A 270 -17.10 14.40 9.58
N GLN A 271 -17.60 13.70 8.57
CA GLN A 271 -19.01 13.30 8.50
C GLN A 271 -19.40 12.38 9.66
N ARG A 272 -18.53 11.44 10.05
CA ARG A 272 -18.73 10.60 11.23
C ARG A 272 -18.85 11.43 12.50
N ALA A 273 -17.94 12.39 12.73
CA ALA A 273 -17.99 13.26 13.90
C ALA A 273 -19.28 14.12 13.96
N GLU A 274 -19.75 14.62 12.82
CA GLU A 274 -21.02 15.36 12.74
C GLU A 274 -22.24 14.47 13.07
N LEU A 275 -22.23 13.22 12.59
CA LEU A 275 -23.27 12.24 12.91
C LEU A 275 -23.26 11.87 14.40
N ASP A 276 -22.09 11.60 14.97
CA ASP A 276 -21.93 11.29 16.40
C ASP A 276 -22.44 12.44 17.28
N GLN A 277 -22.13 13.68 16.89
CA GLN A 277 -22.64 14.87 17.59
C GLN A 277 -24.17 14.93 17.55
N LYS A 278 -24.78 14.65 16.39
CA LYS A 278 -26.23 14.68 16.20
C LYS A 278 -26.92 13.56 16.97
N GLU A 279 -26.34 12.36 16.99
CA GLU A 279 -26.83 11.24 17.80
C GLU A 279 -26.83 11.61 19.29
N GLN A 280 -25.72 12.14 19.79
CA GLN A 280 -25.60 12.53 21.19
C GLN A 280 -26.59 13.65 21.58
N GLU A 281 -26.86 14.61 20.68
CA GLU A 281 -27.88 15.63 20.90
C GLU A 281 -29.28 15.04 20.97
N ASN A 282 -29.62 14.11 20.08
CA ASN A 282 -30.90 13.40 20.08
C ASN A 282 -31.11 12.60 21.37
N LEU A 283 -30.08 11.86 21.83
CA LEU A 283 -30.14 11.13 23.09
C LEU A 283 -30.39 12.06 24.29
N ARG A 284 -29.66 13.19 24.37
CA ARG A 284 -29.88 14.21 25.42
C ARG A 284 -31.26 14.85 25.36
N ARG A 285 -31.80 15.02 24.15
CA ARG A 285 -33.16 15.55 23.95
C ARG A 285 -34.18 14.56 24.48
N MET A 286 -34.06 13.28 24.12
CA MET A 286 -34.96 12.21 24.57
C MET A 286 -34.94 12.08 26.09
N GLU A 287 -33.77 12.10 26.72
CA GLU A 287 -33.63 12.04 28.19
C GLU A 287 -34.34 13.22 28.89
N ARG A 288 -34.23 14.43 28.32
CA ARG A 288 -34.92 15.63 28.84
C ARG A 288 -36.43 15.51 28.70
N GLU A 289 -36.91 15.02 27.57
CA GLU A 289 -38.34 14.80 27.33
C GLU A 289 -38.91 13.75 28.28
N ASP A 290 -38.23 12.61 28.45
CA ASP A 290 -38.62 11.55 29.40
C ASP A 290 -38.68 12.07 30.85
N LYS A 291 -37.64 12.77 31.32
CA LYS A 291 -37.64 13.40 32.66
C LYS A 291 -38.86 14.32 32.86
N ARG A 292 -39.21 15.10 31.83
CA ARG A 292 -40.37 16.01 31.87
C ARG A 292 -41.68 15.24 31.94
N TYR A 293 -41.84 14.16 31.16
CA TYR A 293 -43.02 13.32 31.20
C TYR A 293 -43.19 12.63 32.55
N ARG A 294 -42.11 12.07 33.11
CA ARG A 294 -42.12 11.48 34.46
C ARG A 294 -42.55 12.48 35.54
N ALA A 295 -42.03 13.70 35.50
CA ALA A 295 -42.42 14.74 36.45
C ALA A 295 -43.91 15.13 36.34
N MET A 296 -44.43 15.29 35.11
CA MET A 296 -45.84 15.58 34.89
C MET A 296 -46.75 14.43 35.33
N ALA A 297 -46.37 13.18 35.07
CA ALA A 297 -47.11 12.00 35.53
C ALA A 297 -47.13 11.94 37.06
N GLY A 298 -45.99 12.17 37.71
CA GLY A 298 -45.88 12.23 39.16
C GLY A 298 -46.76 13.32 39.78
N GLN A 299 -46.76 14.53 39.21
CA GLN A 299 -47.62 15.63 39.68
C GLN A 299 -49.11 15.30 39.55
N ARG A 300 -49.54 14.72 38.41
CA ARG A 300 -50.93 14.32 38.20
C ARG A 300 -51.37 13.25 39.22
N LEU A 301 -50.53 12.24 39.44
CA LEU A 301 -50.80 11.20 40.41
C LEU A 301 -50.88 11.76 41.83
N GLN A 302 -49.95 12.64 42.20
CA GLN A 302 -49.93 13.27 43.53
C GLN A 302 -51.18 14.13 43.78
N GLN A 303 -51.64 14.89 42.77
CA GLN A 303 -52.91 15.63 42.87
C GLN A 303 -54.10 14.69 43.11
N ALA A 304 -54.18 13.58 42.37
CA ALA A 304 -55.22 12.57 42.56
C ALA A 304 -55.16 11.93 43.96
N LEU A 305 -53.96 11.62 44.46
CA LEU A 305 -53.78 11.05 45.81
C LEU A 305 -54.16 12.04 46.92
N ASN A 306 -53.86 13.33 46.77
CA ASN A 306 -54.25 14.35 47.75
C ASN A 306 -55.78 14.53 47.84
N LEU A 307 -56.50 14.36 46.71
CA LEU A 307 -57.97 14.33 46.70
C LEU A 307 -58.54 13.14 47.49
N VAL A 308 -57.83 12.00 47.51
CA VAL A 308 -58.19 10.81 48.30
C VAL A 308 -57.76 10.96 49.78
N GLY A 309 -56.61 11.59 50.06
CA GLY A 309 -56.14 11.85 51.42
C GLY A 309 -56.98 12.85 52.22
N ASN A 310 -57.80 13.67 51.55
CA ASN A 310 -58.76 14.57 52.19
C ASN A 310 -60.02 13.88 52.73
N PHE A 311 -60.14 12.55 52.57
CA PHE A 311 -61.04 11.75 53.41
C PHE A 311 -60.37 11.55 54.78
N ALA A 312 -60.38 12.61 55.60
CA ALA A 312 -60.07 12.51 57.01
C ALA A 312 -61.02 11.48 57.64
N ILE A 313 -60.47 10.33 58.00
CA ILE A 313 -61.13 9.37 58.89
C ILE A 313 -61.38 10.13 60.20
N ALA A 314 -62.67 10.31 60.53
CA ALA A 314 -63.10 10.85 61.80
C ALA A 314 -62.55 9.98 62.95
N PRO A 315 -62.11 10.57 64.08
CA PRO A 315 -61.62 9.77 65.19
C PRO A 315 -62.82 9.12 65.88
N GLU A 316 -62.95 7.80 65.80
CA GLU A 316 -63.75 7.06 66.77
C GLU A 316 -62.90 6.76 68.01
N SER A 317 -63.50 7.09 69.13
CA SER A 317 -62.98 7.04 70.49
C SER A 317 -62.98 5.63 71.09
N GLU A 318 -61.91 5.36 71.86
CA GLU A 318 -61.81 4.52 73.06
C GLU A 318 -61.67 2.98 72.99
N ASN A 319 -60.44 2.56 73.36
CA ASN A 319 -60.03 1.63 74.44
C ASN A 319 -60.29 0.11 74.39
N MET A 320 -59.20 -0.66 74.28
CA MET A 320 -58.67 -1.71 75.21
C MET A 320 -57.62 -2.55 74.46
N ALA A 321 -56.32 -2.47 74.74
CA ALA A 321 -55.53 -3.06 75.84
C ALA A 321 -54.79 -4.37 75.44
N LEU A 322 -53.49 -4.42 75.80
CA LEU A 322 -52.56 -5.58 75.91
C LEU A 322 -52.04 -6.14 74.58
N ASP A 323 -50.79 -6.56 74.37
CA ASP A 323 -49.52 -6.70 75.11
C ASP A 323 -48.48 -6.96 73.98
N GLY A 324 -47.28 -6.37 73.93
CA GLY A 324 -46.07 -7.02 74.44
C GLY A 324 -44.97 -7.19 73.36
N MET A 325 -43.73 -6.78 73.72
CA MET A 325 -42.39 -7.19 73.21
C MET A 325 -42.11 -7.08 71.70
N GLY A 326 -41.11 -6.35 71.19
CA GLY A 326 -39.67 -6.22 71.52
C GLY A 326 -39.00 -5.92 70.15
N GLY A 327 -38.10 -4.95 69.98
CA GLY A 327 -36.73 -4.94 70.47
C GLY A 327 -35.78 -5.32 69.32
N ASP A 328 -35.09 -4.30 68.79
CA ASP A 328 -33.82 -4.32 68.04
C ASP A 328 -33.77 -4.56 66.52
N ASP A 329 -33.64 -3.42 65.81
CA ASP A 329 -32.45 -2.94 65.10
C ASP A 329 -31.78 -3.74 63.94
N VAL A 330 -31.57 -2.95 62.86
CA VAL A 330 -30.42 -2.91 61.93
C VAL A 330 -30.46 -3.79 60.66
N TYR A 331 -30.56 -3.08 59.53
CA TYR A 331 -30.22 -3.47 58.16
C TYR A 331 -28.75 -3.96 58.04
N PRO A 332 -28.40 -4.83 57.08
CA PRO A 332 -27.95 -4.27 55.79
C PRO A 332 -28.30 -5.09 54.52
N VAL A 333 -28.52 -4.33 53.45
CA VAL A 333 -28.08 -4.51 52.05
C VAL A 333 -27.52 -5.90 51.65
N SER A 334 -28.08 -6.48 50.60
CA SER A 334 -27.28 -7.15 49.57
C SER A 334 -27.91 -6.99 48.19
N ASP A 335 -27.03 -6.70 47.25
CA ASP A 335 -27.20 -6.53 45.82
C ASP A 335 -27.93 -7.71 45.16
N ASP A 336 -28.75 -7.42 44.14
CA ASP A 336 -29.18 -8.43 43.17
C ASP A 336 -28.79 -7.94 41.77
N ASP A 337 -27.72 -8.56 41.27
CA ASP A 337 -27.26 -8.52 39.90
C ASP A 337 -28.32 -9.17 39.00
N SER A 338 -28.83 -8.41 38.03
CA SER A 338 -29.39 -9.02 36.84
C SER A 338 -28.96 -8.24 35.60
N ASN A 339 -27.80 -8.64 35.08
CA ASN A 339 -27.47 -8.54 33.66
C ASN A 339 -28.60 -9.21 32.86
N LEU A 340 -29.32 -8.44 32.08
CA LEU A 340 -30.16 -8.93 31.00
C LEU A 340 -29.73 -8.26 29.71
N ASP A 341 -28.86 -8.98 29.00
CA ASP A 341 -28.65 -8.87 27.56
C ASP A 341 -30.02 -9.03 26.87
N HIS A 342 -30.50 -7.95 26.28
CA HIS A 342 -31.49 -8.04 25.21
C HIS A 342 -30.88 -7.46 23.95
N ALA A 343 -30.26 -8.37 23.18
CA ALA A 343 -30.14 -8.25 21.75
C ALA A 343 -31.55 -8.18 21.16
N GLU A 344 -31.99 -6.98 20.77
CA GLU A 344 -33.21 -6.85 19.97
C GLU A 344 -32.87 -6.96 18.48
N GLN A 345 -33.62 -7.87 17.87
CA GLN A 345 -33.55 -8.34 16.51
C GLN A 345 -33.96 -7.24 15.54
N PHE A 346 -33.23 -7.19 14.42
CA PHE A 346 -33.68 -6.52 13.22
C PHE A 346 -34.98 -7.15 12.74
N GLU A 347 -36.08 -6.39 12.77
CA GLU A 347 -37.26 -6.69 11.98
C GLU A 347 -37.25 -5.89 10.68
N ASP A 348 -37.29 -6.68 9.62
CA ASP A 348 -37.37 -6.35 8.21
C ASP A 348 -38.68 -5.60 7.93
N CYS A 349 -38.61 -4.45 7.26
CA CYS A 349 -39.79 -3.79 6.69
C CYS A 349 -39.49 -3.43 5.24
N SER A 350 -39.83 -4.39 4.39
CA SER A 350 -40.10 -4.20 2.97
C SER A 350 -41.43 -3.43 2.76
N GLU A 351 -41.49 -2.72 1.63
CA GLU A 351 -42.69 -2.14 0.95
C GLU A 351 -43.22 -0.78 1.43
N SER A 352 -42.90 0.30 0.70
CA SER A 352 -43.57 0.72 -0.56
C SER A 352 -42.90 1.95 -1.18
#